data_AF-A0A3M8D962-F1
#
_entry.id   AF-A0A3M8D962-F1
#
_cell.length_a   1.000
_cell.length_b   1.000
_cell.length_c   1.000
_cell.angle_alpha   90.00
_cell.angle_beta   90.00
_cell.angle_gamma   90.00
#
_symmetry.space_group_name_H-M   'P 1'
#
loop_
_entity.id
_entity.type
_entity.pdbx_description
1 polymer ?
#
loop_
_entity_poly.entity_id
_entity_poly.type
_entity_poly.pdbx_seq_one_letter_code
_entity_poly.pdbx_strand_id
1 'polypeptide(L)'
;MRDVSNRHSSLPPRTPEMLYNIVRKFYRGAVSHYDLIQEKKSEVRTAWERLQAGGDDAQLRAAMHTLFLEFHFYVTCWLQIEMALFRLAKQDERQAAVLARFRTELERHVSVRSQLDQTAVCIEAQLMHSGPEWTCVKEDAYWFEGISFTVDERSLEALHALYEAILQARK
;
A
#
# COMPACT_ATOMS: atom_id res chain seq x y z
N MET A 1 6.69 -1.20 -15.01
CA MET A 1 5.68 -0.76 -14.02
C MET A 1 5.22 0.63 -14.47
N ARG A 2 3.91 0.96 -14.48
CA ARG A 2 3.44 2.28 -14.98
C ARG A 2 3.68 3.36 -13.93
N ASP A 3 4.05 4.55 -14.39
CA ASP A 3 4.15 5.76 -13.58
C ASP A 3 2.78 6.14 -13.00
N VAL A 4 2.72 6.37 -11.68
CA VAL A 4 1.52 6.77 -10.93
C VAL A 4 0.89 8.05 -11.49
N SER A 5 1.71 8.96 -12.02
CA SER A 5 1.30 10.26 -12.57
C SER A 5 0.45 10.11 -13.84
N ASN A 6 0.67 9.02 -14.59
CA ASN A 6 -0.02 8.74 -15.86
C ASN A 6 -0.90 7.49 -15.80
N ARG A 7 -1.27 7.05 -14.59
CA ARG A 7 -1.96 5.77 -14.35
C ARG A 7 -3.29 5.62 -15.09
N HIS A 8 -3.99 6.72 -15.36
CA HIS A 8 -5.27 6.72 -16.09
C HIS A 8 -5.14 6.91 -17.60
N SER A 9 -3.94 7.25 -18.10
CA SER A 9 -3.69 7.53 -19.51
C SER A 9 -3.47 6.24 -20.31
N SER A 10 -4.00 6.20 -21.54
CA SER A 10 -3.76 5.13 -22.52
C SER A 10 -3.96 3.71 -21.93
N LEU A 11 -5.04 3.53 -21.16
CA LEU A 11 -5.42 2.22 -20.62
C LEU A 11 -6.01 1.37 -21.75
N PRO A 12 -5.48 0.15 -22.00
CA PRO A 12 -6.01 -0.71 -23.06
C PRO A 12 -7.48 -1.06 -22.75
N PRO A 13 -8.36 -1.12 -23.76
CA PRO A 13 -9.77 -1.46 -23.55
C PRO A 13 -9.90 -2.84 -22.88
N ARG A 14 -10.87 -2.96 -21.97
CA ARG A 14 -11.19 -4.16 -21.21
C ARG A 14 -12.68 -4.12 -20.90
N THR A 15 -13.32 -5.29 -20.92
CA THR A 15 -14.73 -5.42 -20.54
C THR A 15 -14.91 -5.24 -19.03
N PRO A 16 -16.12 -4.91 -18.55
CA PRO A 16 -16.43 -4.88 -17.12
C PRO A 16 -16.03 -6.16 -16.39
N GLU A 17 -16.28 -7.35 -16.95
CA GLU A 17 -15.92 -8.63 -16.35
C GLU A 17 -14.41 -8.75 -16.12
N MET A 18 -13.61 -8.32 -17.08
CA MET A 18 -12.16 -8.31 -16.93
C MET A 18 -11.73 -7.35 -15.82
N LEU A 19 -12.38 -6.20 -15.67
CA LEU A 19 -12.09 -5.24 -14.61
C LEU A 19 -12.45 -5.79 -13.22
N TYR A 20 -13.60 -6.44 -13.07
CA TYR A 20 -13.95 -7.12 -11.82
C TYR A 20 -12.99 -8.27 -11.50
N ASN A 21 -12.48 -8.99 -12.51
CA ASN A 21 -11.47 -10.03 -12.31
C ASN A 21 -10.12 -9.45 -11.85
N ILE A 22 -9.72 -8.26 -12.34
CA ILE A 22 -8.55 -7.53 -11.83
C ILE A 22 -8.77 -7.20 -10.36
N VAL A 23 -9.90 -6.56 -10.02
CA VAL A 23 -10.24 -6.18 -8.64
C VAL A 23 -10.14 -7.40 -7.72
N ARG A 24 -10.79 -8.52 -8.09
CA ARG A 24 -10.74 -9.77 -7.31
C ARG A 24 -9.32 -10.32 -7.17
N LYS A 25 -8.53 -10.33 -8.24
CA LYS A 25 -7.16 -10.85 -8.23
C LYS A 25 -6.29 -10.07 -7.25
N PHE A 26 -6.29 -8.74 -7.34
CA PHE A 26 -5.43 -7.90 -6.52
C PHE A 26 -5.94 -7.75 -5.09
N TYR A 27 -7.27 -7.80 -4.88
CA TYR A 27 -7.84 -7.96 -3.54
C TYR A 27 -7.31 -9.21 -2.85
N ARG A 28 -7.41 -10.39 -3.50
CA ARG A 28 -6.88 -11.64 -2.94
C ARG A 28 -5.38 -11.56 -2.67
N GLY A 29 -4.62 -10.98 -3.60
CA GLY A 29 -3.19 -10.76 -3.45
C GLY A 29 -2.85 -9.95 -2.21
N ALA A 30 -3.48 -8.79 -2.02
CA ALA A 30 -3.25 -7.94 -0.85
C ALA A 30 -3.67 -8.61 0.46
N VAL A 31 -4.81 -9.30 0.49
CA VAL A 31 -5.26 -10.05 1.68
C VAL A 31 -4.27 -11.16 2.04
N SER A 32 -3.83 -11.98 1.08
CA SER A 32 -2.88 -13.06 1.35
C SER A 32 -1.49 -12.57 1.76
N HIS A 33 -1.15 -11.33 1.43
CA HIS A 33 0.14 -10.72 1.73
C HIS A 33 0.21 -10.06 3.11
N TYR A 34 -0.96 -9.86 3.74
CA TYR A 34 -1.05 -9.18 5.03
C TYR A 34 -0.22 -9.87 6.12
N ASP A 35 -0.35 -11.20 6.25
CA ASP A 35 0.37 -11.97 7.27
C ASP A 35 1.89 -11.89 7.08
N LEU A 36 2.36 -11.92 5.84
CA LEU A 36 3.79 -11.75 5.52
C LEU A 36 4.28 -10.36 5.94
N ILE A 37 3.46 -9.31 5.75
CA ILE A 37 3.83 -7.97 6.23
C ILE A 37 3.93 -7.95 7.76
N GLN A 38 3.00 -8.59 8.48
CA GLN A 38 3.07 -8.66 9.94
C GLN A 38 4.33 -9.41 10.42
N GLU A 39 4.72 -10.48 9.72
CA GLU A 39 6.00 -11.18 9.95
C GLU A 39 7.18 -10.21 9.76
N LYS A 40 7.23 -9.46 8.66
CA LYS A 40 8.33 -8.51 8.39
C LYS A 40 8.36 -7.33 9.36
N LYS A 41 7.22 -6.87 9.86
CA LYS A 41 7.16 -5.90 10.96
C LYS A 41 7.79 -6.45 12.24
N SER A 42 7.53 -7.72 12.56
CA SER A 42 8.15 -8.40 13.71
C SER A 42 9.68 -8.51 13.57
N GLU A 43 10.16 -8.84 12.36
CA GLU A 43 11.60 -8.85 12.06
C GLU A 43 12.25 -7.48 12.21
N VAL A 44 11.60 -6.42 11.70
CA VAL A 44 12.05 -5.03 11.87
C VAL A 44 12.11 -4.65 13.35
N ARG A 45 11.08 -5.01 14.13
CA ARG A 45 11.06 -4.76 15.58
C ARG A 45 12.19 -5.49 16.30
N THR A 46 12.45 -6.74 15.95
CA THR A 46 13.56 -7.53 16.50
C THR A 46 14.92 -6.90 16.17
N ALA A 47 15.11 -6.43 14.93
CA ALA A 47 16.33 -5.75 14.52
C ALA A 47 16.51 -4.41 15.26
N TRP A 48 15.42 -3.69 15.48
CA TRP A 48 15.43 -2.44 16.27
C TRP A 48 15.79 -2.69 17.74
N GLU A 49 15.23 -3.72 18.37
CA GLU A 49 15.59 -4.09 19.75
C GLU A 49 17.07 -4.46 19.88
N ARG A 50 17.66 -5.12 18.87
CA ARG A 50 19.10 -5.41 18.83
C ARG A 50 19.94 -4.15 18.68
N LEU A 51 19.51 -3.20 17.87
CA LEU A 51 20.16 -1.89 17.74
C LEU A 51 20.15 -1.15 19.10
N GLN A 52 19.02 -1.14 19.81
CA GLN A 52 18.92 -0.54 21.14
C GLN A 52 19.85 -1.22 22.16
N ALA A 53 20.15 -2.51 21.99
CA ALA A 53 21.10 -3.27 22.81
C ALA A 53 22.58 -3.06 22.42
N GLY A 54 22.89 -2.07 21.56
CA GLY A 54 24.25 -1.76 21.10
C GLY A 54 24.68 -2.48 19.82
N GLY A 55 23.73 -3.03 19.07
CA GLY A 55 23.97 -3.63 17.76
C GLY A 55 24.21 -2.60 16.64
N ASP A 56 24.50 -3.12 15.44
CA ASP A 56 24.72 -2.33 14.22
C ASP A 56 23.39 -1.99 13.52
N ASP A 57 23.28 -0.80 12.93
CA ASP A 57 22.08 -0.31 12.25
C ASP A 57 21.85 -0.99 10.88
N ALA A 58 22.89 -1.60 10.30
CA ALA A 58 22.81 -2.29 9.03
C ALA A 58 21.74 -3.40 8.99
N GLN A 59 21.56 -4.13 10.11
CA GLN A 59 20.51 -5.16 10.22
C GLN A 59 19.11 -4.55 10.19
N LEU A 60 18.92 -3.43 10.87
CA LEU A 60 17.63 -2.72 10.87
C LEU A 60 17.32 -2.17 9.47
N ARG A 61 18.30 -1.55 8.81
CA ARG A 61 18.14 -1.04 7.44
C ARG A 61 17.78 -2.15 6.47
N ALA A 62 18.41 -3.32 6.57
CA ALA A 62 18.08 -4.48 5.74
C ALA A 62 16.65 -5.00 5.99
N ALA A 63 16.23 -5.11 7.25
CA ALA A 63 14.87 -5.52 7.59
C ALA A 63 13.82 -4.51 7.10
N MET A 64 14.09 -3.21 7.28
CA MET A 64 13.26 -2.11 6.80
C MET A 64 13.12 -2.12 5.28
N HIS A 65 14.22 -2.39 4.57
CA HIS A 65 14.20 -2.53 3.12
C HIS A 65 13.25 -3.64 2.67
N THR A 66 13.35 -4.82 3.29
CA THR A 66 12.43 -5.92 3.01
C THR A 66 10.98 -5.54 3.31
N LEU A 67 10.70 -4.96 4.48
CA LEU A 67 9.36 -4.50 4.84
C LEU A 67 8.78 -3.52 3.81
N PHE A 68 9.59 -2.58 3.32
CA PHE A 68 9.15 -1.59 2.34
C PHE A 68 8.91 -2.20 0.95
N LEU A 69 9.62 -3.26 0.58
CA LEU A 69 9.27 -4.06 -0.61
C LEU A 69 7.91 -4.76 -0.44
N GLU A 70 7.60 -5.27 0.75
CA GLU A 70 6.29 -5.88 0.99
C GLU A 70 5.16 -4.83 1.02
N PHE A 71 5.42 -3.63 1.57
CA PHE A 71 4.52 -2.49 1.42
C PHE A 71 4.33 -2.13 -0.05
N HIS A 72 5.40 -2.12 -0.84
CA HIS A 72 5.34 -1.79 -2.27
C HIS A 72 4.41 -2.75 -3.03
N PHE A 73 4.49 -4.05 -2.75
CA PHE A 73 3.56 -5.03 -3.29
C PHE A 73 2.12 -4.75 -2.88
N TYR A 74 1.89 -4.49 -1.59
CA TYR A 74 0.55 -4.21 -1.05
C TYR A 74 -0.09 -2.98 -1.69
N VAL A 75 0.62 -1.85 -1.72
CA VAL A 75 0.10 -0.61 -2.34
C VAL A 75 0.01 -0.72 -3.87
N THR A 76 0.80 -1.58 -4.50
CA THR A 76 0.64 -1.92 -5.92
C THR A 76 -0.69 -2.65 -6.17
N CYS A 77 -1.12 -3.53 -5.27
CA CYS A 77 -2.45 -4.14 -5.37
C CYS A 77 -3.56 -3.09 -5.28
N TRP A 78 -3.45 -2.14 -4.36
CA TRP A 78 -4.36 -0.99 -4.27
C TRP A 78 -4.41 -0.17 -5.56
N LEU A 79 -3.26 0.16 -6.14
CA LEU A 79 -3.19 0.86 -7.43
C LEU A 79 -3.92 0.09 -8.55
N GLN A 80 -3.78 -1.22 -8.61
CA GLN A 80 -4.47 -2.02 -9.64
C GLN A 80 -5.98 -2.06 -9.43
N ILE A 81 -6.44 -2.09 -8.18
CA ILE A 81 -7.87 -1.96 -7.84
C ILE A 81 -8.39 -0.58 -8.22
N GLU A 82 -7.68 0.49 -7.85
CA GLU A 82 -8.01 1.88 -8.19
C GLU A 82 -8.18 2.07 -9.70
N MET A 83 -7.19 1.62 -10.49
CA MET A 83 -7.22 1.74 -11.94
C MET A 83 -8.38 0.95 -12.56
N ALA A 84 -8.73 -0.20 -12.01
CA ALA A 84 -9.87 -0.98 -12.48
C ALA A 84 -11.20 -0.30 -12.11
N LEU A 85 -11.33 0.19 -10.88
CA LEU A 85 -12.51 0.91 -10.40
C LEU A 85 -12.73 2.23 -11.16
N PHE A 86 -11.67 3.00 -11.43
CA PHE A 86 -11.75 4.21 -12.24
C PHE A 86 -12.35 3.95 -13.62
N ARG A 87 -12.02 2.81 -14.24
CA ARG A 87 -12.56 2.43 -15.54
C ARG A 87 -14.00 1.94 -15.47
N LEU A 88 -14.37 1.23 -14.41
CA LEU A 88 -15.75 0.84 -14.14
C LEU A 88 -16.62 2.09 -13.91
N ALA A 89 -16.13 3.06 -13.13
CA ALA A 89 -16.81 4.33 -12.85
C ALA A 89 -17.10 5.17 -14.10
N LYS A 90 -16.29 5.04 -15.17
CA LYS A 90 -16.58 5.70 -16.46
C LYS A 90 -17.76 5.10 -17.21
N GLN A 91 -18.20 3.89 -16.83
CA GLN A 91 -19.24 3.12 -17.51
C GLN A 91 -20.49 2.94 -16.64
N ASP A 92 -20.39 3.17 -15.33
CA ASP A 92 -21.44 2.89 -14.34
C ASP A 92 -21.41 3.91 -13.19
N GLU A 93 -22.51 4.63 -13.00
CA GLU A 93 -22.67 5.63 -11.94
C GLU A 93 -22.60 5.03 -10.52
N ARG A 94 -23.04 3.78 -10.33
CA ARG A 94 -22.93 3.10 -9.03
C ARG A 94 -21.47 2.89 -8.67
N GLN A 95 -20.65 2.52 -9.65
CA GLN A 95 -19.21 2.38 -9.47
C GLN A 95 -18.52 3.73 -9.29
N ALA A 96 -19.01 4.79 -9.94
CA ALA A 96 -18.54 6.15 -9.70
C ALA A 96 -18.79 6.61 -8.25
N ALA A 97 -19.94 6.26 -7.67
CA ALA A 97 -20.23 6.53 -6.26
C ALA A 97 -19.27 5.78 -5.32
N VAL A 98 -18.93 4.51 -5.62
CA VAL A 98 -17.92 3.77 -4.86
C VAL A 98 -16.55 4.45 -4.96
N LEU A 99 -16.12 4.83 -6.16
CA LEU A 99 -14.84 5.54 -6.36
C LEU A 99 -14.79 6.84 -5.57
N ALA A 100 -15.87 7.63 -5.58
CA ALA A 100 -15.95 8.88 -4.82
C ALA A 100 -15.86 8.64 -3.31
N ARG A 101 -16.58 7.63 -2.79
CA ARG A 101 -16.60 7.25 -1.37
C ARG A 101 -15.22 6.85 -0.84
N PHE A 102 -14.44 6.12 -1.63
CA PHE A 102 -13.14 5.59 -1.22
C PHE A 102 -11.94 6.39 -1.74
N ARG A 103 -12.17 7.57 -2.34
CA ARG A 103 -11.11 8.38 -2.99
C ARG A 103 -9.93 8.63 -2.06
N THR A 104 -10.19 9.09 -0.83
CA THR A 104 -9.13 9.42 0.14
C THR A 104 -8.22 8.23 0.41
N GLU A 105 -8.78 7.04 0.62
CA GLU A 105 -8.01 5.84 0.93
C GLU A 105 -7.21 5.35 -0.29
N LEU A 106 -7.83 5.40 -1.48
CA LEU A 106 -7.18 5.06 -2.74
C LEU A 106 -6.00 6.01 -3.02
N GLU A 107 -6.19 7.32 -2.86
CA GLU A 107 -5.16 8.33 -3.08
C GLU A 107 -4.00 8.22 -2.08
N ARG A 108 -4.29 7.92 -0.82
CA ARG A 108 -3.26 7.63 0.20
C ARG A 108 -2.34 6.50 -0.24
N HIS A 109 -2.90 5.35 -0.62
CA HIS A 109 -2.12 4.18 -1.06
C HIS A 109 -1.36 4.44 -2.37
N VAL A 110 -2.00 5.11 -3.33
CA VAL A 110 -1.37 5.47 -4.61
C VAL A 110 -0.19 6.43 -4.43
N SER A 111 -0.30 7.37 -3.48
CA SER A 111 0.78 8.31 -3.16
C SER A 111 1.95 7.63 -2.46
N VAL A 112 1.67 6.68 -1.55
CA VAL A 112 2.73 5.88 -0.92
C VAL A 112 3.44 4.99 -1.95
N ARG A 113 2.71 4.41 -2.90
CA ARG A 113 3.30 3.64 -4.01
C ARG A 113 4.38 4.48 -4.71
N SER A 114 4.11 5.72 -5.13
CA SER A 114 5.10 6.48 -5.90
C SER A 114 6.42 6.70 -5.15
N GLN A 115 6.37 6.78 -3.83
CA GLN A 115 7.58 6.90 -3.00
C GLN A 115 8.35 5.59 -2.94
N LEU A 116 7.66 4.46 -2.75
CA LEU A 116 8.27 3.15 -2.58
C LEU A 116 8.99 2.60 -3.82
N ASP A 117 8.92 3.26 -4.99
CA ASP A 117 9.80 2.92 -6.13
C ASP A 117 11.28 3.20 -5.82
N GLN A 118 11.57 4.04 -4.82
CA GLN A 118 12.91 4.37 -4.35
C GLN A 118 13.09 3.92 -2.88
N THR A 119 12.92 2.62 -2.62
CA THR A 119 12.95 2.04 -1.27
C THR A 119 14.13 2.53 -0.40
N ALA A 120 15.34 2.58 -0.96
CA ALA A 120 16.52 3.07 -0.23
C ALA A 120 16.37 4.53 0.24
N VAL A 121 15.82 5.40 -0.62
CA VAL A 121 15.55 6.80 -0.27
C VAL A 121 14.48 6.89 0.82
N CYS A 122 13.46 6.04 0.77
CA CYS A 122 12.42 5.99 1.82
C CYS A 122 13.00 5.61 3.18
N ILE A 123 14.02 4.74 3.24
CA ILE A 123 14.67 4.36 4.50
C ILE A 123 15.45 5.54 5.08
N GLU A 124 16.23 6.26 4.26
CA GLU A 124 16.91 7.48 4.72
C GLU A 124 15.92 8.54 5.19
N ALA A 125 14.78 8.69 4.49
CA ALA A 125 13.71 9.58 4.90
C ALA A 125 13.13 9.20 6.28
N GLN A 126 13.06 7.91 6.62
CA GLN A 126 12.67 7.48 7.96
C GLN A 126 13.64 8.00 9.01
N LEU A 127 14.94 7.84 8.78
CA LEU A 127 15.97 8.26 9.74
C LEU A 127 15.97 9.78 9.93
N MET A 128 15.80 10.55 8.84
CA MET A 128 15.70 12.00 8.91
C MET A 128 14.46 12.48 9.70
N HIS A 129 13.33 11.77 9.57
CA HIS A 129 12.09 12.16 10.23
C HIS A 129 11.98 11.66 11.68
N SER A 130 12.41 10.42 11.92
CA SER A 130 12.23 9.68 13.18
C SER A 130 13.42 9.84 14.13
N GLY A 131 14.53 10.38 13.64
CA GLY A 131 15.79 10.49 14.37
C GLY A 131 16.50 9.15 14.57
N PRO A 132 17.65 9.17 15.27
CA PRO A 132 18.51 7.99 15.46
C PRO A 132 17.85 6.88 16.29
N GLU A 133 16.76 7.18 17.00
CA GLU A 133 15.99 6.20 17.77
C GLU A 133 15.03 5.37 16.92
N TRP A 134 14.84 5.72 15.63
CA TRP A 134 13.93 5.03 14.72
C TRP A 134 12.50 4.91 15.29
N THR A 135 11.95 6.03 15.80
CA THR A 135 10.62 6.05 16.44
C THR A 135 9.50 5.48 15.55
N CYS A 136 9.63 5.59 14.21
CA CYS A 136 8.72 4.96 13.25
C CYS A 136 8.55 3.44 13.43
N VAL A 137 9.60 2.73 13.85
CA VAL A 137 9.54 1.29 14.12
C VAL A 137 8.76 0.98 15.40
N LYS A 138 8.98 1.79 16.44
CA LYS A 138 8.28 1.65 17.72
C LYS A 138 6.79 1.91 17.57
N GLU A 139 6.44 2.92 16.79
CA GLU A 139 5.06 3.36 16.57
C GLU A 139 4.35 2.60 15.44
N ASP A 140 5.07 1.75 14.70
CA ASP A 140 4.59 1.11 13.48
C ASP A 140 3.96 2.13 12.50
N ALA A 141 4.65 3.27 12.32
CA ALA A 141 4.16 4.42 11.59
C ALA A 141 5.29 5.01 10.73
N TYR A 142 5.27 4.74 9.44
CA TYR A 142 6.35 5.07 8.51
C TYR A 142 6.01 6.29 7.67
N TRP A 143 6.99 7.18 7.49
CA TRP A 143 6.81 8.48 6.83
C TRP A 143 7.11 8.42 5.34
N PHE A 144 6.15 8.78 4.50
CA PHE A 144 6.30 8.88 3.04
C PHE A 144 5.80 10.23 2.56
N GLU A 145 6.71 11.20 2.38
CA GLU A 145 6.44 12.55 1.86
C GLU A 145 5.08 13.16 2.32
N GLY A 146 4.92 13.41 3.62
CA GLY A 146 3.68 14.00 4.15
C GLY A 146 2.67 12.98 4.69
N ILE A 147 2.88 11.68 4.43
CA ILE A 147 1.93 10.62 4.77
C ILE A 147 2.56 9.70 5.83
N SER A 148 1.91 9.59 6.99
CA SER A 148 2.16 8.49 7.92
C SER A 148 1.38 7.25 7.46
N PHE A 149 2.09 6.14 7.26
CA PHE A 149 1.56 4.94 6.64
C PHE A 149 2.04 3.67 7.35
N THR A 150 1.14 2.70 7.42
CA THR A 150 1.43 1.33 7.79
C THR A 150 0.35 0.41 7.24
N VAL A 151 0.60 -0.90 7.24
CA VAL A 151 -0.38 -1.93 6.90
C VAL A 151 -0.77 -2.67 8.16
N ASP A 152 -1.86 -2.24 8.79
CA ASP A 152 -2.45 -2.80 10.01
C ASP A 152 -3.86 -3.36 9.74
N GLU A 153 -4.56 -3.77 10.79
CA GLU A 153 -5.93 -4.30 10.70
C GLU A 153 -6.88 -3.29 10.03
N ARG A 154 -6.70 -1.99 10.28
CA ARG A 154 -7.55 -0.94 9.66
C ARG A 154 -7.31 -0.86 8.15
N SER A 155 -6.06 -0.99 7.70
CA SER A 155 -5.74 -1.07 6.27
C SER A 155 -6.42 -2.29 5.61
N LEU A 156 -6.47 -3.42 6.31
CA LEU A 156 -7.15 -4.63 5.83
C LEU A 156 -8.68 -4.47 5.81
N GLU A 157 -9.28 -3.91 6.87
CA GLU A 157 -10.72 -3.59 6.93
C GLU A 157 -11.14 -2.63 5.81
N ALA A 158 -10.34 -1.59 5.54
CA ALA A 158 -10.60 -0.66 4.45
C ALA A 158 -10.58 -1.35 3.09
N LEU A 159 -9.66 -2.30 2.87
CA LEU A 159 -9.60 -3.10 1.65
C LEU A 159 -10.84 -4.01 1.50
N HIS A 160 -11.28 -4.65 2.59
CA HIS A 160 -12.51 -5.46 2.59
C HIS A 160 -13.74 -4.61 2.26
N ALA A 161 -13.90 -3.46 2.93
CA ALA A 161 -15.01 -2.55 2.70
C ALA A 161 -15.05 -2.02 1.25
N LEU A 162 -13.89 -1.69 0.68
CA LEU A 162 -13.78 -1.30 -0.73
C LEU A 162 -14.22 -2.43 -1.66
N TYR A 163 -13.67 -3.63 -1.47
CA TYR A 163 -13.99 -4.79 -2.31
C TYR A 163 -15.48 -5.14 -2.27
N GLU A 164 -16.08 -5.16 -1.07
CA GLU A 164 -17.50 -5.42 -0.89
C GLU A 164 -18.36 -4.35 -1.55
N ALA A 165 -18.01 -3.06 -1.41
CA ALA A 165 -18.73 -1.97 -2.07
C ALA A 165 -18.72 -2.09 -3.59
N ILE A 166 -17.57 -2.45 -4.19
CA ILE A 166 -17.47 -2.70 -5.64
C ILE A 166 -18.38 -3.86 -6.06
N LEU A 167 -18.41 -4.95 -5.29
CA LEU A 167 -19.27 -6.11 -5.58
C LEU A 167 -20.76 -5.83 -5.39
N GLN A 168 -21.13 -5.02 -4.40
CA GLN A 168 -22.51 -4.61 -4.17
C GLN A 168 -23.00 -3.71 -5.31
N ALA A 169 -22.20 -2.74 -5.75
CA ALA A 169 -22.55 -1.85 -6.86
C ALA A 169 -22.68 -2.56 -8.22
N ARG A 170 -22.15 -3.80 -8.35
CA ARG A 170 -22.33 -4.65 -9.53
C ARG A 170 -23.74 -5.26 -9.63
N LYS A 171 -24.41 -5.47 -8.49
CA LYS A 171 -25.76 -6.04 -8.43
C LYS A 171 -26.80 -4.98 -8.78
#